data_AF-A0A850GBF4-F1
#
_entry.id   AF-A0A850GBF4-F1
#
_cell.length_a   1.000
_cell.length_b   1.000
_cell.length_c   1.000
_cell.angle_alpha   90.00
_cell.angle_beta   90.00
_cell.angle_gamma   90.00
#
_symmetry.space_group_name_H-M   'P 1'
#
loop_
_entity.id
_entity.type
_entity.pdbx_description
1 polymer ?
#
loop_
_entity_poly.entity_id
_entity_poly.type
_entity_poly.pdbx_seq_one_letter_code
_entity_poly.pdbx_strand_id
1 'polypeptide(L)'
;MLGAEANPKDVTLPPPEERRWLIQQTAALLAEGGWHRYVRGPLLEPTPHFFPDAWAGGERSVARVLRRLLRYAGHEAAEISLTIHPQDPARRAKVVAKPPVMRGQDPIAWFIPGAKAPLRFAVEEAALREPENLVPALARAVAHAHRAASGMATPEGAEGQRLIDLTSFALGFGLLTTDASQRFYAKSAGGFKATRAQSRLGVLSVQDMSFLLALQAEARGLERRERRRLLAHLQPNQAGFFRQAATWMAGLEPSIRERLGLPEPASWPAAPDLATLAGPLELPDAPEGAETDADAETDDDDEPEERLDLDRGIRDANRGKAVFRVERSGALRMAKVLGFPVLMLGGLLSRGNFGVDIPMEIVMPSAAGLAVAGLAIGSLFTDRRCSEPKCGNKLRPDDETCPLCGGQVMGVIHSPKERLGAEEALVRAGKIDEHGLLVGWQDEQDEDEEYEDEEYEYEEDEDEEDEDGAAKLVHDAELAPLTATRAS
;
A
#
# COMPACT_ATOMS: atom_id res chain seq x y z
N MET A 1 38.12 -10.60 -17.76
CA MET A 1 37.56 -11.98 -17.74
C MET A 1 36.14 -11.94 -18.26
N LEU A 2 35.97 -12.00 -19.58
CA LEU A 2 34.67 -12.10 -20.25
C LEU A 2 34.72 -13.43 -21.00
N GLY A 3 33.88 -14.41 -20.68
CA GLY A 3 33.84 -15.65 -21.47
C GLY A 3 33.43 -16.96 -20.79
N ALA A 4 32.71 -16.94 -19.67
CA ALA A 4 31.86 -18.09 -19.35
C ALA A 4 30.44 -17.71 -19.79
N GLU A 5 29.93 -18.37 -20.82
CA GLU A 5 28.51 -18.28 -21.17
C GLU A 5 27.71 -18.71 -19.94
N ALA A 6 26.98 -17.78 -19.33
CA ALA A 6 26.11 -18.10 -18.20
C ALA A 6 25.17 -19.21 -18.64
N ASN A 7 25.14 -20.33 -17.90
CA ASN A 7 24.23 -21.42 -18.21
C ASN A 7 22.81 -20.81 -18.14
N PRO A 8 21.94 -20.98 -19.15
CA PRO A 8 20.59 -20.40 -19.13
C PRO A 8 19.80 -20.75 -17.86
N LYS A 9 20.13 -21.88 -17.21
CA LYS A 9 19.56 -22.28 -15.91
C LYS A 9 20.00 -21.36 -14.75
N ASP A 10 21.18 -20.76 -14.81
CA ASP A 10 21.70 -19.79 -13.83
C ASP A 10 20.86 -18.51 -13.78
N VAL A 11 20.02 -18.25 -14.79
CA VAL A 11 19.12 -17.09 -14.83
C VAL A 11 17.74 -17.40 -14.24
N THR A 12 17.43 -18.68 -13.94
CA THR A 12 16.08 -19.10 -13.51
C THR A 12 15.99 -19.58 -12.07
N LEU A 13 17.13 -19.89 -11.45
CA LEU A 13 17.25 -20.26 -10.05
C LEU A 13 18.08 -19.20 -9.32
N PRO A 14 17.90 -19.02 -8.00
CA PRO A 14 18.86 -18.25 -7.23
C PRO A 14 20.28 -18.83 -7.35
N PRO A 15 21.32 -18.00 -7.20
CA PRO A 15 22.71 -18.47 -7.17
C PRO A 15 22.93 -19.63 -6.17
N PRO A 16 23.90 -20.53 -6.40
CA PRO A 16 24.14 -21.68 -5.52
C PRO A 16 24.34 -21.33 -4.04
N GLU A 17 25.09 -20.27 -3.73
CA GLU A 17 25.24 -19.77 -2.34
C GLU A 17 23.92 -19.29 -1.76
N GLU A 18 23.12 -18.57 -2.55
CA GLU A 18 21.83 -18.05 -2.12
C GLU A 18 20.83 -19.17 -1.83
N ARG A 19 20.77 -20.20 -2.69
CA ARG A 19 19.94 -21.40 -2.45
C ARG A 19 20.32 -22.10 -1.14
N ARG A 20 21.62 -22.25 -0.86
CA ARG A 20 22.10 -22.84 0.39
C ARG A 20 21.69 -22.00 1.59
N TRP A 21 21.86 -20.68 1.50
CA TRP A 21 21.45 -19.75 2.55
C TRP A 21 19.95 -19.84 2.81
N LEU A 22 19.10 -19.79 1.77
CA LEU A 22 17.65 -19.89 1.89
C LEU A 22 17.21 -21.19 2.58
N ILE A 23 17.78 -22.32 2.20
CA ILE A 23 17.49 -23.62 2.83
C ILE A 23 17.93 -23.63 4.29
N GLN A 24 19.16 -23.19 4.59
CA GLN A 24 19.72 -23.19 5.94
C GLN A 24 18.94 -22.27 6.88
N GLN A 25 18.59 -21.05 6.43
CA GLN A 25 17.83 -20.10 7.24
C GLN A 25 16.38 -20.54 7.42
N THR A 26 15.77 -21.18 6.42
CA THR A 26 14.46 -21.81 6.59
C THR A 26 14.54 -22.92 7.65
N ALA A 27 15.53 -23.82 7.57
CA ALA A 27 15.71 -24.88 8.55
C ALA A 27 15.90 -24.32 9.98
N ALA A 28 16.75 -23.29 10.14
CA ALA A 28 16.97 -22.64 11.42
C ALA A 28 15.68 -22.01 11.97
N LEU A 29 14.92 -21.30 11.13
CA LEU A 29 13.64 -20.70 11.50
C LEU A 29 12.63 -21.76 11.96
N LEU A 30 12.54 -22.90 11.27
CA LEU A 30 11.62 -23.98 11.64
C LEU A 30 12.03 -24.71 12.92
N ALA A 31 13.34 -24.80 13.19
CA ALA A 31 13.86 -25.36 14.42
C ALA A 31 13.56 -24.45 15.63
N GLU A 32 13.64 -23.13 15.46
CA GLU A 32 13.37 -22.14 16.51
C GLU A 32 11.86 -21.87 16.71
N GLY A 33 11.13 -21.62 15.62
CA GLY A 33 9.72 -21.20 15.65
C GLY A 33 8.69 -22.32 15.55
N GLY A 34 9.15 -23.57 15.39
CA GLY A 34 8.30 -24.73 15.18
C GLY A 34 7.90 -24.94 13.72
N TRP A 35 7.92 -26.21 13.30
CA TRP A 35 7.69 -26.60 11.91
C TRP A 35 6.22 -26.83 11.55
N HIS A 36 5.33 -27.04 12.53
CA HIS A 36 3.95 -27.48 12.30
C HIS A 36 3.17 -26.58 11.33
N ARG A 37 3.21 -25.26 11.52
CA ARG A 37 2.51 -24.30 10.65
C ARG A 37 3.08 -24.30 9.23
N TYR A 38 4.39 -24.47 9.08
CA TYR A 38 5.03 -24.48 7.77
C TYR A 38 4.56 -25.63 6.88
N VAL A 39 4.27 -26.81 7.46
CA VAL A 39 3.83 -28.00 6.70
C VAL A 39 2.31 -28.25 6.74
N ARG A 40 1.61 -27.84 7.80
CA ARG A 40 0.15 -28.10 7.96
C ARG A 40 -0.72 -26.86 7.93
N GLY A 41 -0.17 -25.67 8.19
CA GLY A 41 -0.94 -24.42 8.15
C GLY A 41 -1.45 -24.11 6.73
N PRO A 42 -2.52 -23.33 6.58
CA PRO A 42 -3.05 -22.99 5.26
C PRO A 42 -2.00 -22.23 4.42
N LEU A 43 -1.96 -22.48 3.10
CA LEU A 43 -1.29 -21.58 2.15
C LEU A 43 -2.31 -20.55 1.72
N LEU A 44 -2.18 -19.33 2.20
CA LEU A 44 -3.22 -18.32 2.00
C LEU A 44 -3.31 -17.90 0.53
N GLU A 45 -4.50 -18.08 -0.05
CA GLU A 45 -4.81 -17.61 -1.40
C GLU A 45 -5.56 -16.28 -1.32
N PRO A 46 -5.37 -15.36 -2.28
CA PRO A 46 -6.08 -14.08 -2.32
C PRO A 46 -7.52 -14.28 -2.80
N THR A 47 -8.32 -15.00 -2.01
CA THR A 47 -9.71 -15.35 -2.33
C THR A 47 -10.60 -15.17 -1.09
N PRO A 48 -11.92 -14.95 -1.29
CA PRO A 48 -12.87 -14.85 -0.18
C PRO A 48 -12.89 -16.08 0.74
N HIS A 49 -12.41 -17.23 0.28
CA HIS A 49 -12.32 -18.43 1.10
C HIS A 49 -11.32 -18.29 2.27
N PHE A 50 -10.24 -17.52 2.08
CA PHE A 50 -9.25 -17.23 3.12
C PHE A 50 -9.42 -15.83 3.73
N PHE A 51 -10.11 -14.93 3.02
CA PHE A 51 -10.38 -13.56 3.46
C PHE A 51 -11.87 -13.25 3.28
N PRO A 52 -12.76 -13.83 4.10
CA PRO A 52 -14.20 -13.65 3.96
C PRO A 52 -14.70 -12.29 4.51
N ASP A 53 -13.83 -11.57 5.22
CA ASP A 53 -14.16 -10.31 5.88
C ASP A 53 -14.57 -9.23 4.86
N ALA A 54 -15.62 -8.48 5.18
CA ALA A 54 -16.09 -7.39 4.32
C ALA A 54 -15.05 -6.26 4.23
N TRP A 55 -14.87 -5.73 3.03
CA TRP A 55 -14.00 -4.59 2.74
C TRP A 55 -14.84 -3.36 2.40
N ALA A 56 -14.86 -2.38 3.30
CA ALA A 56 -15.46 -1.07 3.06
C ALA A 56 -14.40 -0.01 2.71
N GLY A 57 -13.12 -0.30 2.92
CA GLY A 57 -12.02 0.54 2.44
C GLY A 57 -11.57 1.63 3.40
N GLY A 58 -11.89 1.53 4.68
CA GLY A 58 -11.37 2.40 5.74
C GLY A 58 -10.47 1.65 6.72
N GLU A 59 -10.32 2.24 7.91
CA GLU A 59 -9.47 1.70 8.96
C GLU A 59 -9.96 0.37 9.52
N ARG A 60 -11.26 0.24 9.78
CA ARG A 60 -11.85 -1.00 10.32
C ARG A 60 -11.61 -2.18 9.36
N SER A 61 -11.65 -1.95 8.04
CA SER A 61 -11.33 -2.95 7.02
C SER A 61 -9.88 -3.43 7.11
N VAL A 62 -8.92 -2.50 7.28
CA VAL A 62 -7.50 -2.83 7.45
C VAL A 62 -7.28 -3.61 8.75
N ALA A 63 -7.93 -3.18 9.84
CA ALA A 63 -7.87 -3.87 11.13
C ALA A 63 -8.42 -5.30 11.05
N ARG A 64 -9.54 -5.54 10.35
CA ARG A 64 -10.07 -6.89 10.08
C ARG A 64 -9.05 -7.77 9.37
N VAL A 65 -8.42 -7.27 8.30
CA VAL A 65 -7.38 -8.00 7.56
C VAL A 65 -6.17 -8.31 8.45
N LEU A 66 -5.72 -7.35 9.27
CA LEU A 66 -4.62 -7.56 10.23
C LEU A 66 -4.95 -8.63 11.27
N ARG A 67 -6.12 -8.54 11.91
CA ARG A 67 -6.60 -9.55 12.89
C ARG A 67 -6.70 -10.93 12.24
N ARG A 68 -7.22 -11.02 11.01
CA ARG A 68 -7.28 -12.27 10.24
C ARG A 68 -5.88 -12.86 10.01
N LEU A 69 -4.93 -12.05 9.57
CA LEU A 69 -3.54 -12.48 9.36
C LEU A 69 -2.85 -12.88 10.68
N LEU A 70 -3.11 -12.16 11.77
CA LEU A 70 -2.62 -12.51 13.11
C LEU A 70 -3.20 -13.84 13.60
N ARG A 71 -4.50 -14.09 13.41
CA ARG A 71 -5.14 -15.39 13.69
C ARG A 71 -4.47 -16.52 12.90
N TYR A 72 -4.21 -16.34 11.60
CA TYR A 72 -3.42 -17.31 10.82
C TYR A 72 -2.00 -17.53 11.38
N ALA A 73 -1.39 -16.47 11.93
CA ALA A 73 -0.09 -16.53 12.59
C ALA A 73 -0.13 -17.06 14.04
N GLY A 74 -1.31 -17.38 14.58
CA GLY A 74 -1.52 -17.86 15.96
C GLY A 74 -1.44 -16.77 17.03
N HIS A 75 -1.81 -15.54 16.67
CA HIS A 75 -1.81 -14.35 17.53
C HIS A 75 -3.20 -13.73 17.60
N GLU A 76 -4.26 -14.54 17.65
CA GLU A 76 -5.66 -14.07 17.65
C GLU A 76 -6.04 -13.21 18.85
N ALA A 77 -5.41 -13.43 20.01
CA ALA A 77 -5.63 -12.65 21.22
C ALA A 77 -4.73 -11.40 21.32
N ALA A 78 -3.93 -11.10 20.30
CA ALA A 78 -3.04 -9.94 20.34
C ALA A 78 -3.84 -8.65 20.15
N GLU A 79 -3.67 -7.73 21.10
CA GLU A 79 -4.14 -6.35 20.95
C GLU A 79 -3.37 -5.67 19.81
N ILE A 80 -4.08 -4.94 18.95
CA ILE A 80 -3.49 -4.23 17.82
C ILE A 80 -3.78 -2.74 17.92
N SER A 81 -2.80 -1.94 17.51
CA SER A 81 -2.98 -0.52 17.26
C SER A 81 -2.59 -0.25 15.80
N LEU A 82 -3.48 0.40 15.05
CA LEU A 82 -3.29 0.72 13.65
C LEU A 82 -3.18 2.24 13.50
N THR A 83 -2.28 2.69 12.65
CA THR A 83 -2.20 4.10 12.25
C THR A 83 -2.17 4.19 10.73
N ILE A 84 -3.14 4.90 10.15
CA ILE A 84 -3.15 5.21 8.72
C ILE A 84 -2.49 6.57 8.51
N HIS A 85 -1.41 6.58 7.74
CA HIS A 85 -0.71 7.82 7.41
C HIS A 85 -1.20 8.38 6.07
N PRO A 86 -1.59 9.67 6.03
CA PRO A 86 -1.99 10.31 4.79
C PRO A 86 -0.81 10.33 3.81
N GLN A 87 -1.13 10.27 2.51
CA GLN A 87 -0.11 10.22 1.46
C GLN A 87 0.63 11.57 1.34
N ASP A 88 1.77 11.72 2.00
CA ASP A 88 2.68 12.86 1.79
C ASP A 88 4.12 12.39 1.48
N PRO A 89 4.56 12.45 0.20
CA PRO A 89 5.91 12.07 -0.21
C PRO A 89 7.02 12.88 0.47
N ALA A 90 6.72 14.10 0.96
CA ALA A 90 7.71 14.97 1.61
C ALA A 90 7.91 14.64 3.10
N ARG A 91 7.07 13.78 3.69
CA ARG A 91 7.05 13.52 5.14
C ARG A 91 7.78 12.25 5.60
N ARG A 92 8.64 11.63 4.80
CA ARG A 92 9.31 10.38 5.20
C ARG A 92 10.02 10.46 6.56
N ALA A 93 10.62 11.60 6.90
CA ALA A 93 11.26 11.83 8.22
C ALA A 93 10.27 12.07 9.38
N LYS A 94 8.99 12.33 9.07
CA LYS A 94 7.92 12.58 10.04
C LYS A 94 7.04 11.36 10.30
N VAL A 95 7.17 10.30 9.50
CA VAL A 95 6.39 9.05 9.66
C VAL A 95 7.10 8.14 10.66
N VAL A 96 6.41 7.76 11.73
CA VAL A 96 6.96 6.98 12.84
C VAL A 96 7.46 5.62 12.35
N ALA A 97 8.74 5.34 12.62
CA ALA A 97 9.41 4.05 12.42
C ALA A 97 9.25 3.43 11.00
N LYS A 98 9.05 4.25 9.97
CA LYS A 98 8.95 3.75 8.60
C LYS A 98 10.28 3.11 8.16
N PRO A 99 10.28 1.84 7.71
CA PRO A 99 11.50 1.16 7.30
C PRO A 99 12.19 1.87 6.11
N PRO A 100 13.51 1.66 5.92
CA PRO A 100 14.19 2.20 4.75
C PRO A 100 13.61 1.66 3.44
N VAL A 101 13.71 2.44 2.36
CA VAL A 101 13.33 2.03 1.00
C VAL A 101 13.97 0.69 0.66
N MET A 102 13.12 -0.25 0.21
CA MET A 102 13.53 -1.59 -0.18
C MET A 102 13.48 -1.70 -1.69
N ARG A 103 14.62 -1.98 -2.32
CA ARG A 103 14.75 -2.20 -3.78
C ARG A 103 14.16 -1.06 -4.63
N GLY A 104 14.21 0.17 -4.10
CA GLY A 104 13.73 1.39 -4.76
C GLY A 104 12.24 1.69 -4.58
N GLN A 105 11.53 1.01 -3.67
CA GLN A 105 10.14 1.29 -3.31
C GLN A 105 10.00 1.49 -1.79
N ASP A 106 9.14 2.41 -1.38
CA ASP A 106 8.78 2.60 0.02
C ASP A 106 7.81 1.50 0.50
N PRO A 107 7.94 1.02 1.75
CA PRO A 107 6.94 0.14 2.33
C PRO A 107 5.60 0.87 2.49
N ILE A 108 4.54 0.25 1.98
CA ILE A 108 3.16 0.76 2.06
C ILE A 108 2.44 0.31 3.35
N ALA A 109 2.96 -0.72 4.02
CA ALA A 109 2.51 -1.18 5.33
C ALA A 109 3.71 -1.75 6.10
N TRP A 110 3.79 -1.49 7.41
CA TRP A 110 4.87 -1.98 8.26
C TRP A 110 4.42 -2.18 9.71
N PHE A 111 5.17 -3.01 10.41
CA PHE A 111 5.10 -3.14 11.87
C PHE A 111 6.06 -2.14 12.51
N ILE A 112 5.62 -1.50 13.59
CA ILE A 112 6.41 -0.55 14.39
C ILE A 112 6.98 -1.31 15.60
N PRO A 113 8.30 -1.62 15.62
CA PRO A 113 8.92 -2.29 16.76
C PRO A 113 8.69 -1.52 18.07
N GLY A 114 8.43 -2.24 19.16
CA GLY A 114 8.09 -1.63 20.45
C GLY A 114 7.92 -2.66 21.56
N ALA A 115 7.31 -2.23 22.67
CA ALA A 115 6.89 -3.12 23.75
C ALA A 115 5.93 -4.21 23.25
N LYS A 116 5.79 -5.30 24.02
CA LYS A 116 5.11 -6.53 23.57
C LYS A 116 3.62 -6.36 23.20
N ALA A 117 2.94 -5.35 23.75
CA ALA A 117 1.54 -5.04 23.45
C ALA A 117 1.27 -3.53 23.62
N PRO A 118 0.35 -2.94 22.84
CA PRO A 118 -0.29 -3.54 21.66
C PRO A 118 0.71 -3.72 20.49
N LEU A 119 0.41 -4.64 19.57
CA LEU A 119 1.16 -4.76 18.32
C LEU A 119 0.81 -3.58 17.41
N ARG A 120 1.79 -2.69 17.17
CA ARG A 120 1.58 -1.45 16.43
C ARG A 120 1.88 -1.62 14.94
N PHE A 121 0.92 -1.29 14.10
CA PHE A 121 1.02 -1.34 12.65
C PHE A 121 0.76 0.05 12.06
N ALA A 122 1.40 0.31 10.93
CA ALA A 122 1.14 1.51 10.16
C ALA A 122 1.00 1.20 8.68
N VAL A 123 0.14 1.97 8.01
CA VAL A 123 -0.24 1.79 6.61
C VAL A 123 -0.29 3.15 5.93
N GLU A 124 0.13 3.24 4.67
CA GLU A 124 -0.14 4.42 3.85
C GLU A 124 -1.58 4.41 3.35
N GLU A 125 -2.30 5.53 3.49
CA GLU A 125 -3.68 5.68 3.01
C GLU A 125 -3.84 5.29 1.53
N ALA A 126 -2.86 5.65 0.69
CA ALA A 126 -2.86 5.29 -0.73
C ALA A 126 -2.86 3.78 -1.00
N ALA A 127 -2.40 2.96 -0.05
CA ALA A 127 -2.38 1.51 -0.15
C ALA A 127 -3.79 0.90 -0.08
N LEU A 128 -4.74 1.57 0.59
CA LEU A 128 -6.11 1.08 0.74
C LEU A 128 -6.84 0.99 -0.61
N ARG A 129 -6.39 1.77 -1.60
CA ARG A 129 -6.93 1.76 -2.98
C ARG A 129 -6.47 0.56 -3.81
N GLU A 130 -5.43 -0.13 -3.36
CA GLU A 130 -4.80 -1.26 -4.05
C GLU A 130 -4.76 -2.47 -3.10
N PRO A 131 -5.92 -3.06 -2.73
CA PRO A 131 -5.99 -4.15 -1.76
C PRO A 131 -5.12 -5.34 -2.15
N GLU A 132 -4.93 -5.59 -3.44
CA GLU A 132 -4.04 -6.62 -3.95
C GLU A 132 -2.58 -6.43 -3.51
N ASN A 133 -2.12 -5.19 -3.30
CA ASN A 133 -0.78 -4.85 -2.83
C ASN A 133 -0.75 -4.71 -1.31
N LEU A 134 -1.83 -4.20 -0.71
CA LEU A 134 -1.96 -4.03 0.73
C LEU A 134 -1.93 -5.35 1.49
N VAL A 135 -2.74 -6.35 1.11
CA VAL A 135 -2.84 -7.62 1.85
C VAL A 135 -1.47 -8.32 1.95
N PRO A 136 -0.68 -8.48 0.87
CA PRO A 136 0.69 -9.00 0.97
C PRO A 136 1.63 -8.16 1.84
N ALA A 137 1.49 -6.82 1.80
CA ALA A 137 2.30 -5.93 2.64
C ALA A 137 1.97 -6.07 4.14
N LEU A 138 0.68 -6.19 4.48
CA LEU A 138 0.22 -6.51 5.83
C LEU A 138 0.69 -7.89 6.27
N ALA A 139 0.63 -8.91 5.40
CA ALA A 139 1.13 -10.25 5.71
C ALA A 139 2.63 -10.23 6.06
N ARG A 140 3.41 -9.42 5.34
CA ARG A 140 4.83 -9.18 5.66
C ARG A 140 5.01 -8.42 6.97
N ALA A 141 4.19 -7.41 7.25
CA ALA A 141 4.21 -6.70 8.54
C ALA A 141 3.89 -7.64 9.71
N VAL A 142 2.89 -8.52 9.55
CA VAL A 142 2.56 -9.57 10.54
C VAL A 142 3.70 -10.57 10.70
N ALA A 143 4.43 -10.91 9.63
CA ALA A 143 5.64 -11.74 9.77
C ALA A 143 6.71 -11.04 10.64
N HIS A 144 6.87 -9.73 10.52
CA HIS A 144 7.77 -8.96 11.40
C HIS A 144 7.25 -8.93 12.84
N ALA A 145 5.96 -8.66 13.05
CA ALA A 145 5.33 -8.68 14.37
C ALA A 145 5.45 -10.06 15.04
N HIS A 146 5.27 -11.15 14.28
CA HIS A 146 5.45 -12.51 14.77
C HIS A 146 6.87 -12.75 15.29
N ARG A 147 7.90 -12.26 14.59
CA ARG A 147 9.28 -12.38 15.09
C ARG A 147 9.46 -11.66 16.42
N ALA A 148 8.93 -10.44 16.54
CA ALA A 148 9.01 -9.66 17.78
C ALA A 148 8.26 -10.34 18.94
N ALA A 149 7.02 -10.80 18.70
CA ALA A 149 6.21 -11.49 19.70
C ALA A 149 6.83 -12.82 20.17
N SER A 150 7.46 -13.55 19.25
CA SER A 150 8.14 -14.82 19.53
C SER A 150 9.57 -14.65 20.07
N GLY A 151 10.07 -13.41 20.26
CA GLY A 151 11.43 -13.16 20.73
C GLY A 151 12.54 -13.54 19.74
N MET A 152 12.21 -13.70 18.45
CA MET A 152 13.17 -14.07 17.41
C MET A 152 14.06 -12.89 17.03
N ALA A 153 15.37 -13.12 16.93
CA ALA A 153 16.33 -12.09 16.58
C ALA A 153 16.03 -11.49 15.18
N THR A 154 15.86 -10.18 15.09
CA THR A 154 15.66 -9.49 13.79
C THR A 154 16.73 -8.41 13.66
N PRO A 155 17.90 -8.75 13.09
CA PRO A 155 19.00 -7.79 12.91
C PRO A 155 18.55 -6.56 12.13
N GLU A 156 19.14 -5.41 12.41
CA GLU A 156 18.87 -4.22 11.61
C GLU A 156 19.35 -4.37 10.16
N GLY A 157 18.72 -3.63 9.25
CA GLY A 157 19.11 -3.58 7.85
C GLY A 157 18.64 -4.77 7.02
N ALA A 158 19.36 -5.04 5.92
CA ALA A 158 18.91 -5.97 4.88
C ALA A 158 18.76 -7.42 5.37
N GLU A 159 19.58 -7.86 6.31
CA GLU A 159 19.53 -9.23 6.83
C GLU A 159 18.22 -9.51 7.59
N GLY A 160 17.85 -8.64 8.54
CA GLY A 160 16.56 -8.78 9.23
C GLY A 160 15.37 -8.70 8.28
N GLN A 161 15.43 -7.84 7.26
CA GLN A 161 14.39 -7.78 6.23
C GLN A 161 14.25 -9.11 5.44
N ARG A 162 15.36 -9.82 5.17
CA ARG A 162 15.31 -11.14 4.52
C ARG A 162 14.73 -12.20 5.46
N LEU A 163 15.04 -12.13 6.75
CA LEU A 163 14.45 -13.02 7.77
C LEU A 163 12.95 -12.78 7.95
N ILE A 164 12.49 -11.53 7.84
CA ILE A 164 11.05 -11.20 7.79
C ILE A 164 10.40 -11.83 6.56
N ASP A 165 11.01 -11.70 5.38
CA ASP A 165 10.49 -12.32 4.15
C ASP A 165 10.41 -13.86 4.29
N LEU A 166 11.45 -14.51 4.83
CA LEU A 166 11.46 -15.94 5.16
C LEU A 166 10.36 -16.34 6.15
N THR A 167 10.15 -15.51 7.18
CA THR A 167 9.11 -15.74 8.20
C THR A 167 7.71 -15.74 7.57
N SER A 168 7.47 -14.94 6.53
CA SER A 168 6.19 -14.97 5.80
C SER A 168 5.88 -16.37 5.24
N PHE A 169 6.87 -17.15 4.82
CA PHE A 169 6.68 -18.53 4.37
C PHE A 169 6.38 -19.49 5.52
N ALA A 170 7.09 -19.36 6.65
CA ALA A 170 6.81 -20.13 7.87
C ALA A 170 5.35 -20.00 8.33
N LEU A 171 4.78 -18.81 8.14
CA LEU A 171 3.40 -18.49 8.52
C LEU A 171 2.34 -18.85 7.46
N GLY A 172 2.74 -19.33 6.27
CA GLY A 172 1.80 -19.69 5.19
C GLY A 172 1.42 -18.53 4.26
N PHE A 173 2.07 -17.38 4.38
CA PHE A 173 1.84 -16.18 3.56
C PHE A 173 2.65 -16.16 2.25
N GLY A 174 3.47 -17.20 2.02
CA GLY A 174 4.43 -17.25 0.93
C GLY A 174 3.83 -17.04 -0.46
N LEU A 175 2.60 -17.50 -0.72
CA LEU A 175 1.93 -17.28 -2.01
C LEU A 175 1.65 -15.79 -2.25
N LEU A 176 1.07 -15.10 -1.25
CA LEU A 176 0.74 -13.68 -1.30
C LEU A 176 2.00 -12.83 -1.52
N THR A 177 3.05 -13.08 -0.73
CA THR A 177 4.29 -12.30 -0.79
C THR A 177 5.12 -12.61 -2.04
N THR A 178 5.07 -13.84 -2.56
CA THR A 178 5.73 -14.19 -3.83
C THR A 178 5.10 -13.47 -5.02
N ASP A 179 3.77 -13.44 -5.11
CA ASP A 179 3.10 -12.73 -6.20
C ASP A 179 3.38 -11.21 -6.14
N ALA A 180 3.37 -10.63 -4.94
CA ALA A 180 3.66 -9.21 -4.71
C ALA A 180 5.15 -8.83 -4.78
N SER A 181 6.08 -9.80 -4.81
CA SER A 181 7.53 -9.52 -4.87
C SER A 181 7.93 -8.67 -6.09
N GLN A 182 7.18 -8.79 -7.19
CA GLN A 182 7.28 -7.91 -8.35
C GLN A 182 6.00 -7.95 -9.18
N ARG A 183 5.30 -6.82 -9.26
CA ARG A 183 4.14 -6.65 -10.14
C ARG A 183 4.34 -5.51 -11.12
N PHE A 184 3.78 -5.68 -12.31
CA PHE A 184 3.68 -4.63 -13.31
C PHE A 184 2.22 -4.36 -13.58
N TYR A 185 1.83 -3.09 -13.53
CA TYR A 185 0.47 -2.69 -13.86
C TYR A 185 0.49 -1.44 -14.73
N ALA A 186 -0.59 -1.24 -15.47
CA ALA A 186 -0.80 -0.04 -16.26
C ALA A 186 -1.55 0.97 -15.39
N LYS A 187 -0.89 2.07 -15.02
CA LYS A 187 -1.55 3.18 -14.33
C LYS A 187 -2.05 4.17 -15.38
N SER A 188 -3.36 4.41 -15.42
CA SER A 188 -3.95 5.46 -16.24
C SER A 188 -3.90 6.77 -15.46
N ALA A 189 -3.12 7.74 -15.93
CA ALA A 189 -3.03 9.06 -15.30
C ALA A 189 -4.11 10.03 -15.80
N GLY A 190 -5.34 9.54 -16.05
CA GLY A 190 -6.46 10.37 -16.54
C GLY A 190 -6.35 10.82 -17.99
N GLY A 191 -5.54 10.15 -18.83
CA GLY A 191 -5.42 10.43 -20.25
C GLY A 191 -5.08 9.17 -21.07
N PHE A 192 -4.97 9.29 -22.40
CA PHE A 192 -4.68 8.17 -23.31
C PHE A 192 -3.28 7.54 -23.14
N LYS A 193 -2.45 8.04 -22.21
CA LYS A 193 -1.13 7.49 -21.91
C LYS A 193 -1.21 6.61 -20.66
N ALA A 194 -1.22 5.30 -20.87
CA ALA A 194 -0.97 4.34 -19.80
C ALA A 194 0.54 4.35 -19.48
N THR A 195 0.89 4.68 -18.25
CA THR A 195 2.26 4.52 -17.75
C THR A 195 2.39 3.16 -17.09
N ARG A 196 3.42 2.39 -17.46
CA ARG A 196 3.74 1.14 -16.78
C ARG A 196 4.31 1.48 -15.40
N ALA A 197 3.57 1.13 -14.35
CA ALA A 197 4.02 1.21 -12.98
C ALA A 197 4.55 -0.16 -12.53
N GLN A 198 5.44 -0.14 -11.55
CA GLN A 198 6.03 -1.34 -10.97
C GLN A 198 5.91 -1.26 -9.45
N SER A 199 5.37 -2.30 -8.83
CA SER A 199 5.40 -2.50 -7.38
C SER A 199 6.36 -3.64 -7.02
N ARG A 200 7.02 -3.52 -5.86
CA ARG A 200 7.95 -4.52 -5.31
C ARG A 200 7.74 -4.63 -3.81
N LEU A 201 7.57 -5.85 -3.33
CA LEU A 201 7.49 -6.16 -1.90
C LEU A 201 8.72 -6.94 -1.44
N GLY A 202 9.25 -6.59 -0.27
CA GLY A 202 10.36 -7.29 0.37
C GLY A 202 11.75 -6.98 -0.21
N VAL A 203 12.75 -7.61 0.37
CA VAL A 203 14.17 -7.47 -0.03
C VAL A 203 14.67 -8.64 -0.84
N LEU A 204 14.07 -9.82 -0.69
CA LEU A 204 14.38 -11.00 -1.51
C LEU A 204 14.01 -10.77 -2.99
N SER A 205 14.76 -11.42 -3.89
CA SER A 205 14.47 -11.36 -5.32
C SER A 205 13.24 -12.19 -5.68
N VAL A 206 12.68 -11.98 -6.88
CA VAL A 206 11.55 -12.78 -7.37
C VAL A 206 11.94 -14.26 -7.49
N GLN A 207 13.19 -14.54 -7.84
CA GLN A 207 13.73 -15.91 -7.89
C GLN A 207 13.79 -16.52 -6.49
N ASP A 208 14.26 -15.76 -5.49
CA ASP A 208 14.38 -16.23 -4.10
C ASP A 208 12.99 -16.52 -3.50
N MET A 209 12.03 -15.61 -3.69
CA MET A 209 10.65 -15.79 -3.23
C MET A 209 9.98 -17.00 -3.91
N SER A 210 10.14 -17.13 -5.23
CA SER A 210 9.61 -18.28 -5.98
C SER A 210 10.28 -19.59 -5.58
N PHE A 211 11.57 -19.55 -5.23
CA PHE A 211 12.32 -20.68 -4.71
C PHE A 211 11.81 -21.09 -3.32
N LEU A 212 11.57 -20.16 -2.41
CA LEU A 212 11.00 -20.44 -1.08
C LEU A 212 9.58 -21.01 -1.17
N LEU A 213 8.76 -20.53 -2.11
CA LEU A 213 7.43 -21.11 -2.34
C LEU A 213 7.53 -22.55 -2.85
N ALA A 214 8.46 -22.83 -3.76
CA ALA A 214 8.75 -24.18 -4.23
C ALA A 214 9.28 -25.07 -3.09
N LEU A 215 10.15 -24.53 -2.22
CA LEU A 215 10.68 -25.21 -1.04
C LEU A 215 9.55 -25.67 -0.12
N GLN A 216 8.59 -24.79 0.15
CA GLN A 216 7.42 -25.10 0.97
C GLN A 216 6.50 -26.13 0.30
N ALA A 217 6.26 -26.01 -1.00
CA ALA A 217 5.46 -26.96 -1.76
C ALA A 217 6.07 -28.38 -1.78
N GLU A 218 7.40 -28.48 -1.93
CA GLU A 218 8.12 -29.76 -1.87
C GLU A 218 8.16 -30.32 -0.46
N ALA A 219 8.44 -29.49 0.55
CA ALA A 219 8.42 -29.89 1.95
C ALA A 219 7.08 -30.54 2.32
N ARG A 220 5.97 -29.91 1.92
CA ARG A 220 4.59 -30.42 2.11
C ARG A 220 4.23 -31.63 1.27
N GLY A 221 4.99 -31.92 0.21
CA GLY A 221 4.65 -32.98 -0.74
C GLY A 221 3.41 -32.69 -1.59
N LEU A 222 3.18 -31.42 -1.95
CA LEU A 222 1.98 -31.02 -2.68
C LEU A 222 1.87 -31.77 -4.02
N GLU A 223 0.67 -32.21 -4.35
CA GLU A 223 0.37 -32.90 -5.59
C GLU A 223 0.36 -31.95 -6.80
N ARG A 224 0.41 -32.53 -8.00
CA ARG A 224 0.39 -31.77 -9.26
C ARG A 224 -0.84 -30.84 -9.37
N ARG A 225 -2.00 -31.27 -8.87
CA ARG A 225 -3.25 -30.47 -8.91
C ARG A 225 -3.13 -29.24 -8.00
N GLU A 226 -2.64 -29.42 -6.78
CA GLU A 226 -2.46 -28.34 -5.80
C GLU A 226 -1.40 -27.34 -6.28
N ARG A 227 -0.27 -27.81 -6.80
CA ARG A 227 0.75 -26.95 -7.41
C ARG A 227 0.19 -26.12 -8.56
N ARG A 228 -0.69 -26.71 -9.39
CA ARG A 228 -1.35 -25.97 -10.48
C ARG A 228 -2.27 -24.88 -9.94
N ARG A 229 -3.01 -25.15 -8.85
CA ARG A 229 -3.85 -24.17 -8.16
C ARG A 229 -3.01 -22.98 -7.66
N LEU A 230 -1.90 -23.24 -6.96
CA LEU A 230 -0.99 -22.19 -6.49
C LEU A 230 -0.45 -21.33 -7.65
N LEU A 231 0.02 -21.99 -8.73
CA LEU A 231 0.57 -21.32 -9.89
C LEU A 231 -0.46 -20.45 -10.65
N ALA A 232 -1.76 -20.69 -10.48
CA ALA A 232 -2.80 -19.87 -11.09
C ALA A 232 -2.92 -18.48 -10.45
N HIS A 233 -2.39 -18.30 -9.24
CA HIS A 233 -2.37 -17.02 -8.52
C HIS A 233 -1.06 -16.25 -8.69
N LEU A 234 -0.10 -16.78 -9.46
CA LEU A 234 1.21 -16.16 -9.66
C LEU A 234 1.30 -15.47 -11.02
N GLN A 235 1.97 -14.31 -11.05
CA GLN A 235 2.45 -13.71 -12.30
C GLN A 235 3.31 -14.71 -13.12
N PRO A 236 3.33 -14.60 -14.48
CA PRO A 236 4.00 -15.57 -15.34
C PRO A 236 5.48 -15.83 -15.02
N ASN A 237 6.23 -14.80 -14.62
CA ASN A 237 7.64 -14.91 -14.29
C ASN A 237 7.86 -15.73 -13.00
N GLN A 238 7.13 -15.39 -11.94
CA GLN A 238 7.10 -16.09 -10.65
C GLN A 238 6.75 -17.56 -10.85
N ALA A 239 5.70 -17.84 -11.63
CA ALA A 239 5.29 -19.19 -11.97
C ALA A 239 6.38 -19.97 -12.73
N GLY A 240 7.11 -19.30 -13.62
CA GLY A 240 8.26 -19.86 -14.32
C GLY A 240 9.41 -20.25 -13.37
N PHE A 241 9.81 -19.33 -12.49
CA PHE A 241 10.87 -19.57 -11.49
C PHE A 241 10.48 -20.68 -10.50
N PHE A 242 9.23 -20.69 -10.02
CA PHE A 242 8.71 -21.75 -9.14
C PHE A 242 8.87 -23.14 -9.78
N ARG A 243 8.49 -23.31 -11.06
CA ARG A 243 8.57 -24.61 -11.76
C ARG A 243 10.01 -25.09 -11.89
N GLN A 244 10.94 -24.18 -12.17
CA GLN A 244 12.36 -24.52 -12.26
C GLN A 244 12.91 -24.92 -10.89
N ALA A 245 12.56 -24.18 -9.82
CA ALA A 245 12.94 -24.51 -8.45
C ALA A 245 12.39 -25.87 -8.01
N ALA A 246 11.11 -26.15 -8.24
CA ALA A 246 10.49 -27.44 -7.92
C ALA A 246 11.16 -28.61 -8.67
N THR A 247 11.42 -28.44 -9.97
CA THR A 247 12.14 -29.46 -10.76
C THR A 247 13.54 -29.72 -10.23
N TRP A 248 14.25 -28.67 -9.81
CA TRP A 248 15.57 -28.81 -9.22
C TRP A 248 15.53 -29.52 -7.85
N MET A 249 14.57 -29.18 -6.99
CA MET A 249 14.41 -29.79 -5.67
C MET A 249 14.04 -31.27 -5.72
N ALA A 250 13.23 -31.68 -6.70
CA ALA A 250 12.85 -33.07 -6.90
C ALA A 250 14.03 -34.01 -7.20
N GLY A 251 15.18 -33.47 -7.62
CA GLY A 251 16.40 -34.24 -7.88
C GLY A 251 17.46 -34.16 -6.79
N LEU A 252 17.15 -33.60 -5.62
CA LEU A 252 18.11 -33.46 -4.52
C LEU A 252 18.21 -34.70 -3.65
N GLU A 253 19.46 -35.04 -3.31
CA GLU A 253 19.81 -36.01 -2.28
C GLU A 253 20.75 -35.32 -1.25
N PRO A 254 20.48 -35.35 0.06
CA PRO A 254 19.22 -35.76 0.69
C PRO A 254 18.04 -34.87 0.27
N SER A 255 16.82 -35.34 0.53
CA SER A 255 15.57 -34.66 0.20
C SER A 255 15.42 -33.30 0.89
N ILE A 256 14.51 -32.45 0.40
CA ILE A 256 14.23 -31.15 1.03
C ILE A 256 13.75 -31.30 2.48
N ARG A 257 12.93 -32.32 2.79
CA ARG A 257 12.42 -32.51 4.16
C ARG A 257 13.55 -32.80 5.14
N GLU A 258 14.48 -33.69 4.77
CA GLU A 258 15.66 -34.01 5.57
C GLU A 258 16.57 -32.78 5.75
N ARG A 259 16.79 -32.00 4.68
CA ARG A 259 17.58 -30.76 4.74
C ARG A 259 16.95 -29.70 5.65
N LEU A 260 15.63 -29.68 5.77
CA LEU A 260 14.89 -28.79 6.67
C LEU A 260 14.73 -29.35 8.09
N GLY A 261 15.19 -30.57 8.36
CA GLY A 261 15.02 -31.23 9.66
C GLY A 261 13.56 -31.55 9.99
N LEU A 262 12.71 -31.73 8.98
CA LEU A 262 11.30 -32.06 9.19
C LEU A 262 11.11 -33.54 9.54
N PRO A 263 10.20 -33.88 10.47
CA PRO A 263 9.91 -35.27 10.76
C PRO A 263 9.07 -35.90 9.64
N GLU A 264 8.95 -37.22 9.67
CA GLU A 264 8.18 -37.98 8.69
C GLU A 264 6.72 -37.52 8.60
N PRO A 265 6.13 -37.38 7.39
CA PRO A 265 4.77 -36.88 7.22
C PRO A 265 3.70 -37.64 8.00
N ALA A 266 3.91 -38.94 8.24
CA ALA A 266 3.01 -39.77 9.03
C ALA A 266 2.89 -39.34 10.50
N SER A 267 3.86 -38.56 11.01
CA SER A 267 3.87 -38.02 12.37
C SER A 267 3.31 -36.60 12.48
N TRP A 268 2.94 -35.98 11.36
CA TRP A 268 2.46 -34.60 11.39
C TRP A 268 1.06 -34.50 12.03
N PRO A 269 0.79 -33.42 12.79
CA PRO A 269 -0.53 -33.22 13.35
C PRO A 269 -1.58 -33.00 12.25
N ALA A 270 -2.85 -33.12 12.65
CA ALA A 270 -3.96 -32.70 11.79
C ALA A 270 -3.76 -31.24 11.36
N ALA A 271 -4.19 -30.92 10.14
CA ALA A 271 -4.19 -29.53 9.71
C ALA A 271 -5.22 -28.75 10.54
N PRO A 272 -4.94 -27.48 10.90
CA PRO A 272 -5.93 -26.66 11.57
C PRO A 272 -7.16 -26.51 10.68
N ASP A 273 -8.34 -26.48 11.29
CA ASP A 273 -9.58 -26.30 10.56
C ASP A 273 -9.65 -24.87 10.00
N LEU A 274 -9.75 -24.78 8.67
CA LEU A 274 -9.83 -23.50 7.98
C LEU A 274 -11.16 -22.79 8.28
N ALA A 275 -12.25 -23.52 8.52
CA ALA A 275 -13.52 -22.88 8.87
C ALA A 275 -13.42 -22.15 10.21
N THR A 276 -12.70 -22.72 11.18
CA THR A 276 -12.36 -22.04 12.45
C THR A 276 -11.48 -20.80 12.21
N LEU A 277 -10.42 -20.94 11.41
CA LEU A 277 -9.48 -19.83 11.15
C LEU A 277 -10.07 -18.69 10.31
N ALA A 278 -11.00 -19.00 9.39
CA ALA A 278 -11.69 -18.05 8.51
C ALA A 278 -13.08 -17.65 9.04
N GLY A 279 -13.54 -18.22 10.16
CA GLY A 279 -14.81 -17.87 10.79
C GLY A 279 -14.85 -16.42 11.27
N PRO A 280 -15.98 -15.94 11.80
CA PRO A 280 -16.14 -14.56 12.27
C PRO A 280 -15.00 -14.10 13.19
N LEU A 281 -14.60 -12.82 13.05
CA LEU A 281 -13.64 -12.19 13.96
C LEU A 281 -14.39 -11.66 15.18
N GLU A 282 -13.85 -11.89 16.36
CA GLU A 282 -14.26 -11.17 17.57
C GLU A 282 -13.63 -9.77 17.46
N LEU A 283 -14.48 -8.73 17.43
CA LEU A 283 -14.05 -7.34 17.42
C LEU A 283 -14.21 -6.80 18.84
N PRO A 284 -13.14 -6.27 19.47
CA PRO A 284 -13.21 -5.75 20.85
C PRO A 284 -14.27 -4.67 21.05
N ASP A 285 -14.56 -3.92 19.98
CA ASP A 285 -15.43 -2.74 20.02
C ASP A 285 -16.85 -3.04 19.51
N ALA A 286 -17.22 -4.31 19.33
CA ALA A 286 -18.61 -4.65 19.06
C ALA A 286 -19.39 -4.48 20.38
N PRO A 287 -20.40 -3.60 20.46
CA PRO A 287 -21.15 -3.38 21.69
C PRO A 287 -21.68 -4.71 22.23
N GLU A 288 -21.40 -4.99 23.51
CA GLU A 288 -21.88 -6.19 24.21
C GLU A 288 -23.41 -6.21 24.20
N GLY A 289 -24.00 -6.87 23.20
CA GLY A 289 -25.47 -6.91 23.02
C GLY A 289 -25.96 -6.87 21.58
N ALA A 290 -25.09 -6.71 20.58
CA ALA A 290 -25.47 -6.94 19.18
C ALA A 290 -25.70 -8.45 18.94
N GLU A 291 -26.83 -8.96 19.42
CA GLU A 291 -27.28 -10.30 19.10
C GLU A 291 -27.42 -10.40 17.57
N THR A 292 -26.76 -11.40 16.99
CA THR A 292 -26.78 -11.68 15.55
C THR A 292 -28.13 -12.28 15.14
N ASP A 293 -29.22 -11.58 15.44
CA ASP A 293 -30.52 -11.90 14.88
C ASP A 293 -30.43 -11.59 13.38
N ALA A 294 -30.45 -12.66 12.57
CA ALA A 294 -30.35 -12.58 11.12
C ALA A 294 -31.51 -11.80 10.46
N ASP A 295 -32.50 -11.40 11.27
CA ASP A 295 -33.67 -10.61 10.89
C ASP A 295 -33.75 -9.26 11.64
N ALA A 296 -32.75 -8.89 12.45
CA ALA A 296 -32.66 -7.54 12.99
C ALA A 296 -32.37 -6.59 11.83
N GLU A 297 -33.37 -5.78 11.46
CA GLU A 297 -33.16 -4.60 10.65
C GLU A 297 -31.98 -3.86 11.28
N THR A 298 -30.85 -3.80 10.57
CA THR A 298 -29.63 -3.13 10.99
C THR A 298 -30.03 -1.77 11.52
N ASP A 299 -29.93 -1.55 12.84
CA ASP A 299 -30.04 -0.21 13.40
C ASP A 299 -29.02 0.64 12.62
N ASP A 300 -29.52 1.60 11.86
CA ASP A 300 -28.78 2.48 10.94
C ASP A 300 -27.78 3.41 11.68
N ASP A 301 -27.54 3.16 12.97
CA ASP A 301 -26.69 3.97 13.86
C ASP A 301 -25.21 3.53 13.86
N ASP A 302 -24.87 2.40 13.22
CA ASP A 302 -23.47 2.11 12.89
C ASP A 302 -23.02 3.05 11.75
N GLU A 303 -22.44 4.19 12.13
CA GLU A 303 -21.93 5.15 11.15
C GLU A 303 -21.08 4.43 10.08
N PRO A 304 -21.42 4.60 8.78
CA PRO A 304 -20.77 3.86 7.72
C PRO A 304 -19.27 4.17 7.70
N GLU A 305 -18.45 3.12 7.76
CA GLU A 305 -16.98 3.22 7.75
C GLU A 305 -16.50 4.20 6.68
N GLU A 306 -15.75 5.22 7.09
CA GLU A 306 -15.21 6.23 6.16
C GLU A 306 -14.35 5.54 5.10
N ARG A 307 -14.73 5.72 3.83
CA ARG A 307 -14.05 5.11 2.69
C ARG A 307 -12.78 5.86 2.31
N LEU A 308 -11.65 5.43 2.88
CA LEU A 308 -10.31 5.94 2.56
C LEU A 308 -9.72 5.34 1.26
N ASP A 309 -10.26 4.21 0.79
CA ASP A 309 -9.90 3.57 -0.47
C ASP A 309 -10.38 4.34 -1.71
N LEU A 310 -11.37 5.22 -1.53
CA LEU A 310 -11.84 6.08 -2.59
C LEU A 310 -10.86 7.22 -2.78
N ASP A 311 -10.32 7.33 -4.00
CA ASP A 311 -9.71 8.58 -4.41
C ASP A 311 -10.82 9.64 -4.49
N ARG A 312 -10.99 10.43 -3.42
CA ARG A 312 -11.74 11.70 -3.46
C ARG A 312 -11.23 12.57 -4.63
N GLY A 313 -10.03 12.25 -5.13
CA GLY A 313 -9.47 12.76 -6.35
C GLY A 313 -8.97 14.15 -6.06
N ILE A 314 -9.55 15.11 -6.75
CA ILE A 314 -9.30 16.52 -6.49
C ILE A 314 -10.37 17.13 -5.58
N ARG A 315 -11.44 16.40 -5.25
CA ARG A 315 -12.54 16.98 -4.45
C ARG A 315 -12.03 17.39 -3.08
N ASP A 316 -12.23 18.66 -2.76
CA ASP A 316 -11.81 19.30 -1.51
C ASP A 316 -10.30 19.23 -1.19
N ALA A 317 -9.46 18.72 -2.10
CA ALA A 317 -8.04 18.52 -1.87
C ALA A 317 -7.25 19.81 -1.57
N ASN A 318 -7.84 20.97 -1.88
CA ASN A 318 -7.29 22.29 -1.64
C ASN A 318 -8.17 23.16 -0.74
N ARG A 319 -9.11 22.60 0.03
CA ARG A 319 -9.87 23.38 1.02
C ARG A 319 -8.91 24.15 1.95
N GLY A 320 -9.23 25.41 2.23
CA GLY A 320 -8.37 26.32 3.00
C GLY A 320 -7.10 26.83 2.28
N LYS A 321 -6.72 26.27 1.12
CA LYS A 321 -5.52 26.65 0.37
C LYS A 321 -5.82 27.67 -0.73
N ALA A 322 -4.83 28.52 -1.01
CA ALA A 322 -4.90 29.44 -2.14
C ALA A 322 -4.81 28.71 -3.50
N VAL A 323 -5.72 29.03 -4.40
CA VAL A 323 -5.66 28.71 -5.84
C VAL A 323 -5.84 29.99 -6.65
N PHE A 324 -5.54 29.93 -7.94
CA PHE A 324 -5.63 31.07 -8.85
C PHE A 324 -6.45 30.72 -10.08
N ARG A 325 -7.08 31.73 -10.67
CA ARG A 325 -7.63 31.62 -12.03
C ARG A 325 -6.50 31.76 -13.03
N VAL A 326 -6.25 30.69 -13.78
CA VAL A 326 -5.36 30.73 -14.94
C VAL A 326 -6.17 31.19 -16.14
N GLU A 327 -5.91 32.40 -16.61
CA GLU A 327 -6.48 32.90 -17.85
C GLU A 327 -5.71 32.36 -19.05
N ARG A 328 -6.37 31.52 -19.85
CA ARG A 328 -5.84 31.04 -21.12
C ARG A 328 -6.65 31.64 -22.25
N SER A 329 -5.96 32.20 -23.24
CA SER A 329 -6.62 32.63 -24.47
C SER A 329 -7.20 31.41 -25.21
N GLY A 330 -8.48 31.49 -25.58
CA GLY A 330 -9.13 30.50 -26.44
C GLY A 330 -8.62 30.51 -27.87
N ALA A 331 -7.80 31.51 -28.26
CA ALA A 331 -7.32 31.75 -29.62
C ALA A 331 -6.76 30.49 -30.29
N LEU A 332 -5.80 29.80 -29.65
CA LEU A 332 -5.16 28.63 -30.25
C LEU A 332 -6.14 27.45 -30.42
N ARG A 333 -7.08 27.29 -29.48
CA ARG A 333 -8.09 26.23 -29.55
C ARG A 333 -9.08 26.51 -30.68
N MET A 334 -9.56 27.74 -30.79
CA MET A 334 -10.49 28.18 -31.84
C MET A 334 -9.85 28.14 -33.22
N ALA A 335 -8.59 28.58 -33.35
CA ALA A 335 -7.82 28.47 -34.59
C ALA A 335 -7.72 27.02 -35.08
N LYS A 336 -7.45 26.07 -34.16
CA LYS A 336 -7.43 24.64 -34.48
C LYS A 336 -8.81 24.12 -34.87
N VAL A 337 -9.86 24.47 -34.12
CA VAL A 337 -11.22 24.00 -34.40
C VAL A 337 -11.74 24.51 -35.75
N LEU A 338 -11.42 25.74 -36.14
CA LEU A 338 -11.88 26.31 -37.41
C LEU A 338 -10.98 25.94 -38.60
N GLY A 339 -9.67 25.97 -38.44
CA GLY A 339 -8.73 25.73 -39.56
C GLY A 339 -8.48 24.26 -39.86
N PHE A 340 -8.37 23.40 -38.84
CA PHE A 340 -7.94 22.02 -39.01
C PHE A 340 -8.96 21.14 -39.76
N PRO A 341 -10.28 21.23 -39.51
CA PRO A 341 -11.26 20.45 -40.28
C PRO A 341 -11.26 20.81 -41.77
N VAL A 342 -11.09 22.09 -42.12
CA VAL A 342 -11.02 22.52 -43.53
C VAL A 342 -9.76 21.99 -44.21
N LEU A 343 -8.63 22.00 -43.51
CA LEU A 343 -7.39 21.41 -44.01
C LEU A 343 -7.50 19.89 -44.21
N MET A 344 -8.05 19.17 -43.22
CA MET A 344 -8.23 17.72 -43.27
C MET A 344 -9.23 17.29 -44.35
N LEU A 345 -10.42 17.91 -44.37
CA LEU A 345 -11.47 17.58 -45.34
C LEU A 345 -11.09 18.03 -46.76
N GLY A 346 -10.51 19.23 -46.90
CA GLY A 346 -10.02 19.71 -48.18
C GLY A 346 -8.87 18.86 -48.72
N GLY A 347 -7.95 18.40 -47.87
CA GLY A 347 -6.88 17.48 -48.25
C GLY A 347 -7.39 16.09 -48.64
N LEU A 348 -8.45 15.59 -47.98
CA LEU A 348 -9.11 14.33 -48.32
C LEU A 348 -9.84 14.44 -49.67
N LEU A 349 -10.58 15.52 -49.91
CA LEU A 349 -11.31 15.75 -51.16
C LEU A 349 -10.37 16.02 -52.34
N SER A 350 -9.26 16.73 -52.13
CA SER A 350 -8.27 17.02 -53.18
C SER A 350 -7.48 15.78 -53.64
N ARG A 351 -7.44 14.72 -52.82
CA ARG A 351 -6.78 13.44 -53.15
C ARG A 351 -7.75 12.30 -53.44
N GLY A 352 -9.02 12.43 -53.05
CA GLY A 352 -10.02 11.39 -53.16
C GLY A 352 -10.73 11.43 -54.51
N ASN A 353 -11.05 10.26 -55.06
CA ASN A 353 -11.71 10.12 -56.36
C ASN A 353 -13.24 10.37 -56.24
N PHE A 354 -13.64 11.46 -55.59
CA PHE A 354 -15.04 11.79 -55.27
C PHE A 354 -15.73 12.62 -56.35
N GLY A 355 -15.09 12.82 -57.51
CA GLY A 355 -15.66 13.57 -58.64
C GLY A 355 -15.71 15.08 -58.44
N VAL A 356 -15.07 15.60 -57.39
CA VAL A 356 -14.94 17.05 -57.12
C VAL A 356 -13.47 17.36 -56.86
N ASP A 357 -12.79 17.89 -57.88
CA ASP A 357 -11.41 18.38 -57.74
C ASP A 357 -11.43 19.76 -57.09
N ILE A 358 -11.10 19.82 -55.80
CA ILE A 358 -10.83 21.09 -55.11
C ILE A 358 -9.32 21.33 -55.16
N PRO A 359 -8.84 22.38 -55.87
CA PRO A 359 -7.42 22.66 -55.95
C PRO A 359 -6.88 23.06 -54.56
N MET A 360 -5.72 22.51 -54.18
CA MET A 360 -5.07 22.81 -52.90
C MET A 360 -4.74 24.31 -52.72
N GLU A 361 -4.60 25.03 -53.83
CA GLU A 361 -4.42 26.50 -53.86
C GLU A 361 -5.60 27.26 -53.24
N ILE A 362 -6.81 26.68 -53.20
CA ILE A 362 -7.97 27.26 -52.52
C ILE A 362 -8.08 26.79 -51.07
N VAL A 363 -7.78 25.50 -50.82
CA VAL A 363 -7.90 24.88 -49.50
C VAL A 363 -6.95 25.52 -48.48
N MET A 364 -5.67 25.73 -48.86
CA MET A 364 -4.65 26.23 -47.95
C MET A 364 -4.92 27.67 -47.47
N PRO A 365 -5.21 28.66 -48.35
CA PRO A 365 -5.56 30.01 -47.91
C PRO A 365 -6.87 30.05 -47.11
N SER A 366 -7.84 29.21 -47.45
CA SER A 366 -9.12 29.14 -46.71
C SER A 366 -8.90 28.62 -45.28
N ALA A 367 -8.14 27.53 -45.13
CA ALA A 367 -7.79 26.99 -43.81
C ALA A 367 -6.96 27.99 -42.99
N ALA A 368 -5.99 28.67 -43.62
CA ALA A 368 -5.20 29.71 -42.97
C ALA A 368 -6.06 30.91 -42.55
N GLY A 369 -6.95 31.38 -43.42
CA GLY A 369 -7.89 32.48 -43.13
C GLY A 369 -8.82 32.15 -41.98
N LEU A 370 -9.38 30.93 -41.95
CA LEU A 370 -10.20 30.44 -40.84
C LEU A 370 -9.41 30.26 -39.54
N ALA A 371 -8.15 29.83 -39.63
CA ALA A 371 -7.27 29.76 -38.46
C ALA A 371 -6.99 31.16 -37.88
N VAL A 372 -6.69 32.15 -38.73
CA VAL A 372 -6.49 33.55 -38.30
C VAL A 372 -7.78 34.15 -37.73
N ALA A 373 -8.93 33.92 -38.38
CA ALA A 373 -10.23 34.29 -37.83
C ALA A 373 -10.49 33.62 -36.48
N GLY A 374 -10.11 32.35 -36.32
CA GLY A 374 -10.17 31.64 -35.05
C GLY A 374 -9.25 32.20 -33.98
N LEU A 375 -8.06 32.70 -34.33
CA LEU A 375 -7.19 33.42 -33.39
C LEU A 375 -7.84 34.73 -32.91
N ALA A 376 -8.42 35.51 -33.84
CA ALA A 376 -9.07 36.78 -33.53
C ALA A 376 -10.36 36.61 -32.72
N ILE A 377 -11.19 35.63 -33.07
CA ILE A 377 -12.41 35.31 -32.32
C ILE A 377 -12.03 34.71 -30.96
N GLY A 378 -11.08 33.77 -30.93
CA GLY A 378 -10.70 33.10 -29.70
C GLY A 378 -9.92 34.00 -28.72
N SER A 379 -9.37 35.13 -29.14
CA SER A 379 -8.80 36.11 -28.21
C SER A 379 -9.87 36.87 -27.43
N LEU A 380 -11.12 36.93 -27.93
CA LEU A 380 -12.28 37.48 -27.21
C LEU A 380 -12.81 36.54 -26.12
N PHE A 381 -12.41 35.27 -26.15
CA PHE A 381 -12.82 34.27 -25.17
C PHE A 381 -11.65 33.88 -24.27
N THR A 382 -11.74 34.25 -23.00
CA THR A 382 -10.82 33.80 -21.96
C THR A 382 -11.39 32.56 -21.28
N ASP A 383 -10.67 31.44 -21.35
CA ASP A 383 -10.98 30.26 -20.53
C ASP A 383 -10.27 30.43 -19.19
N ARG A 384 -11.02 30.41 -18.10
CA ARG A 384 -10.50 30.56 -16.74
C ARG A 384 -10.57 29.21 -16.06
N ARG A 385 -9.42 28.73 -15.57
CA ARG A 385 -9.32 27.43 -14.91
C ARG A 385 -8.61 27.54 -13.58
N CYS A 386 -8.93 26.64 -12.66
CA CYS A 386 -8.17 26.49 -11.43
C CYS A 386 -6.69 26.20 -11.73
N SER A 387 -5.80 26.86 -11.00
CA SER A 387 -4.35 26.72 -11.13
C SER A 387 -3.79 25.38 -10.67
N GLU A 388 -4.57 24.60 -9.91
CA GLU A 388 -4.16 23.29 -9.45
C GLU A 388 -4.06 22.31 -10.63
N PRO A 389 -2.86 21.76 -10.93
CA PRO A 389 -2.63 20.91 -12.11
C PRO A 389 -3.55 19.70 -12.21
N LYS A 390 -3.89 19.09 -11.06
CA LYS A 390 -4.81 17.94 -11.02
C LYS A 390 -6.28 18.36 -11.13
N CYS A 391 -6.62 19.62 -10.84
CA CYS A 391 -7.98 20.14 -10.85
C CYS A 391 -8.39 20.59 -12.25
N GLY A 392 -7.76 21.66 -12.75
CA GLY A 392 -8.07 22.28 -14.03
C GLY A 392 -9.54 22.67 -14.25
N ASN A 393 -10.36 22.71 -13.17
CA ASN A 393 -11.79 22.98 -13.24
C ASN A 393 -12.04 24.37 -13.81
N LYS A 394 -13.14 24.54 -14.56
CA LYS A 394 -13.50 25.84 -15.12
C LYS A 394 -14.04 26.74 -14.01
N LEU A 395 -13.50 27.95 -13.90
CA LEU A 395 -13.89 28.94 -12.91
C LEU A 395 -14.63 30.10 -13.57
N ARG A 396 -15.73 30.54 -12.97
CA ARG A 396 -16.41 31.79 -13.29
C ARG A 396 -15.67 32.97 -12.64
N PRO A 397 -15.82 34.21 -13.13
CA PRO A 397 -15.18 35.38 -12.52
C PRO A 397 -15.59 35.68 -11.08
N ASP A 398 -16.77 35.22 -10.66
CA ASP A 398 -17.38 35.40 -9.34
C ASP A 398 -17.07 34.25 -8.36
N ASP A 399 -16.57 33.10 -8.84
CA ASP A 399 -16.19 31.97 -7.96
C ASP A 399 -15.10 32.36 -6.93
N GLU A 400 -15.47 32.66 -5.70
CA GLU A 400 -14.48 32.90 -4.64
C GLU A 400 -13.77 31.60 -4.22
N THR A 401 -14.43 30.46 -4.42
CA THR A 401 -13.91 29.13 -4.12
C THR A 401 -14.05 28.22 -5.35
N CYS A 402 -13.06 27.37 -5.61
CA CYS A 402 -13.14 26.41 -6.70
C CYS A 402 -14.16 25.31 -6.37
N PRO A 403 -15.24 25.13 -7.14
CA PRO A 403 -16.32 24.21 -6.78
C PRO A 403 -15.93 22.73 -6.95
N LEU A 404 -14.74 22.46 -7.47
CA LEU A 404 -14.22 21.10 -7.57
C LEU A 404 -13.23 20.80 -6.46
N CYS A 405 -12.21 21.64 -6.22
CA CYS A 405 -11.16 21.32 -5.25
C CYS A 405 -11.26 22.02 -3.90
N GLY A 406 -12.26 22.88 -3.70
CA GLY A 406 -12.45 23.63 -2.45
C GLY A 406 -11.45 24.76 -2.21
N GLY A 407 -10.46 24.97 -3.09
CA GLY A 407 -9.46 26.03 -2.90
C GLY A 407 -9.99 27.44 -3.11
N GLN A 408 -9.53 28.38 -2.30
CA GLN A 408 -9.92 29.79 -2.37
C GLN A 408 -9.20 30.51 -3.49
N VAL A 409 -9.95 31.19 -4.35
CA VAL A 409 -9.43 31.88 -5.53
C VAL A 409 -8.85 33.24 -5.14
N MET A 410 -7.53 33.31 -4.99
CA MET A 410 -6.84 34.50 -4.47
C MET A 410 -6.39 35.50 -5.54
N GLY A 411 -6.58 35.17 -6.81
CA GLY A 411 -6.25 36.08 -7.90
C GLY A 411 -6.28 35.43 -9.28
N VAL A 412 -5.75 36.18 -10.26
CA VAL A 412 -5.63 35.76 -11.66
C VAL A 412 -4.15 35.69 -12.03
N ILE A 413 -3.75 34.60 -12.68
CA ILE A 413 -2.44 34.41 -13.29
C ILE A 413 -2.61 34.07 -14.77
N HIS A 414 -1.60 34.30 -15.60
CA HIS A 414 -1.69 34.05 -17.05
C HIS A 414 -1.09 32.70 -17.44
N SER A 415 -0.28 32.11 -16.56
CA SER A 415 0.36 30.82 -16.78
C SER A 415 0.39 29.97 -15.52
N PRO A 416 0.17 28.64 -15.58
CA PRO A 416 0.35 27.77 -14.42
C PRO A 416 1.75 27.83 -13.80
N LYS A 417 2.76 28.24 -14.58
CA LYS A 417 4.14 28.41 -14.10
C LYS A 417 4.31 29.61 -13.16
N GLU A 418 3.40 30.58 -13.20
CA GLU A 418 3.41 31.76 -12.33
C GLU A 418 2.84 31.47 -10.94
N ARG A 419 2.26 30.28 -10.74
CA ARG A 419 1.64 29.87 -9.48
C ARG A 419 2.57 30.05 -8.28
N LEU A 420 3.80 29.53 -8.35
CA LEU A 420 4.75 29.61 -7.23
C LEU A 420 5.06 31.07 -6.86
N GLY A 421 5.29 31.94 -7.86
CA GLY A 421 5.54 33.36 -7.61
C GLY A 421 4.33 34.10 -7.03
N ALA A 422 3.12 33.68 -7.40
CA ALA A 422 1.88 34.22 -6.84
C ALA A 422 1.64 33.76 -5.39
N GLU A 423 1.94 32.50 -5.07
CA GLU A 423 1.89 31.97 -3.70
C GLU A 423 2.92 32.68 -2.80
N GLU A 424 4.18 32.81 -3.25
CA GLU A 424 5.22 33.56 -2.52
C GLU A 424 4.82 35.02 -2.26
N ALA A 425 4.10 35.66 -3.19
CA ALA A 425 3.59 37.01 -3.00
C ALA A 425 2.49 37.07 -1.93
N LEU A 426 1.62 36.06 -1.83
CA LEU A 426 0.61 35.95 -0.78
C LEU A 426 1.24 35.67 0.59
N VAL A 427 2.27 34.83 0.66
CA VAL A 427 3.06 34.58 1.89
C VAL A 427 3.69 35.89 2.37
N ARG A 428 4.36 36.63 1.48
CA ARG A 428 4.97 37.93 1.81
C ARG A 428 3.93 38.96 2.28
N ALA A 429 2.71 38.87 1.77
CA ALA A 429 1.59 39.71 2.18
C ALA A 429 0.91 39.25 3.48
N GLY A 430 1.33 38.13 4.07
CA GLY A 430 0.70 37.55 5.27
C GLY A 430 -0.73 37.07 5.03
N LYS A 431 -1.09 36.72 3.78
CA LYS A 431 -2.43 36.22 3.43
C LYS A 431 -2.53 34.70 3.49
N ILE A 432 -1.41 34.02 3.26
CA ILE A 432 -1.26 32.58 3.45
C ILE A 432 -0.01 32.31 4.28
N ASP A 433 0.01 31.18 4.96
CA ASP A 433 1.17 30.68 5.69
C ASP A 433 2.21 30.00 4.78
N GLU A 434 3.29 29.50 5.36
CA GLU A 434 4.34 28.78 4.62
C GLU A 434 3.90 27.42 4.04
N HIS A 435 2.73 26.92 4.43
CA HIS A 435 2.12 25.69 3.91
C HIS A 435 1.07 25.98 2.82
N GLY A 436 0.81 27.26 2.53
CA GLY A 436 -0.14 27.71 1.52
C GLY A 436 -1.59 27.77 1.99
N LEU A 437 -1.83 27.62 3.30
CA LEU A 437 -3.15 27.78 3.93
C LEU A 437 -3.43 29.27 4.18
N LEU A 438 -4.68 29.68 4.04
CA LEU A 438 -5.12 31.04 4.32
C LEU A 438 -4.95 31.37 5.81
N VAL A 439 -4.39 32.54 6.09
CA VAL A 439 -4.27 33.03 7.48
C VAL A 439 -5.66 33.26 8.06
N GLY A 440 -5.94 32.63 9.20
CA GLY A 440 -7.24 32.71 9.88
C GLY A 440 -8.30 31.75 9.35
N TRP A 441 -7.95 30.86 8.41
CA TRP A 441 -8.82 29.76 8.06
C TRP A 441 -8.80 28.72 9.18
N GLN A 442 -9.98 28.40 9.71
CA GLN A 442 -10.23 27.29 10.61
C GLN A 442 -11.04 26.27 9.80
N ASP A 443 -10.72 24.99 9.91
CA ASP A 443 -11.55 23.96 9.27
C ASP A 443 -12.85 23.91 10.07
N GLU A 444 -13.97 24.35 9.49
CA GLU A 444 -15.28 24.31 10.14
C GLU A 444 -15.67 22.87 10.54
N GLN A 445 -14.97 21.85 10.02
CA GLN A 445 -15.16 20.44 10.41
C GLN A 445 -14.59 20.10 11.79
N ASP A 446 -13.67 20.89 12.34
CA ASP A 446 -13.12 20.63 13.68
C ASP A 446 -14.07 21.12 14.80
N GLU A 447 -15.07 21.95 14.49
CA GLU A 447 -16.02 22.48 15.50
C GLU A 447 -17.05 21.43 15.97
N ASP A 448 -17.28 20.37 15.20
CA ASP A 448 -18.21 19.29 15.56
C ASP A 448 -17.53 18.17 16.39
N GLU A 449 -16.20 18.09 16.43
CA GLU A 449 -15.46 17.12 17.29
C GLU A 449 -15.22 17.63 18.72
N GLU A 450 -15.49 18.91 19.03
CA GLU A 450 -15.23 19.50 20.36
C GLU A 450 -16.44 19.42 21.33
N TYR A 451 -17.49 18.65 21.00
CA TYR A 451 -18.73 18.54 21.79
C TYR A 451 -19.03 17.12 22.34
N GLU A 452 -18.04 16.40 22.88
CA GLU A 452 -18.32 15.24 23.76
C GLU A 452 -17.40 15.15 25.00
N ASP A 453 -16.72 16.23 25.39
CA ASP A 453 -16.18 16.37 26.76
C ASP A 453 -17.26 16.97 27.69
N GLU A 454 -18.50 16.46 27.63
CA GLU A 454 -19.48 16.63 28.72
C GLU A 454 -18.93 15.91 29.95
N GLU A 455 -18.10 16.64 30.70
CA GLU A 455 -18.11 16.72 32.16
C GLU A 455 -18.65 15.45 32.85
N TYR A 456 -17.89 14.36 32.79
CA TYR A 456 -17.99 13.31 33.81
C TYR A 456 -17.57 13.97 35.13
N GLU A 457 -18.53 14.55 35.85
CA GLU A 457 -18.41 14.84 37.27
C GLU A 457 -17.99 13.53 37.94
N TYR A 458 -16.69 13.42 38.26
CA TYR A 458 -16.22 12.47 39.25
C TYR A 458 -16.92 12.85 40.55
N GLU A 459 -17.97 12.12 40.93
CA GLU A 459 -18.38 12.04 42.32
C GLU A 459 -17.16 11.51 43.08
N GLU A 460 -16.40 12.43 43.69
CA GLU A 460 -15.34 12.10 44.65
C GLU A 460 -16.01 11.39 45.82
N ASP A 461 -15.98 10.06 45.79
CA ASP A 461 -16.15 9.21 46.96
C ASP A 461 -14.97 9.48 47.92
N GLU A 462 -15.06 10.58 48.66
CA GLU A 462 -14.37 10.75 49.93
C GLU A 462 -14.97 9.75 50.92
N ASP A 463 -14.29 8.64 51.21
CA ASP A 463 -14.41 7.96 52.51
C ASP A 463 -13.13 7.18 52.83
N GLU A 464 -12.29 7.88 53.60
CA GLU A 464 -11.55 7.44 54.80
C GLU A 464 -10.68 6.16 54.76
N GLU A 465 -9.36 6.44 54.73
CA GLU A 465 -8.34 5.98 55.68
C GLU A 465 -8.60 4.67 56.48
N ASP A 466 -7.76 3.66 56.22
CA ASP A 466 -7.23 2.82 57.30
C ASP A 466 -5.73 2.54 57.03
N GLU A 467 -4.89 3.30 57.72
CA GLU A 467 -3.48 3.00 57.98
C GLU A 467 -3.36 1.74 58.86
N ASP A 468 -2.53 0.77 58.45
CA ASP A 468 -1.45 0.21 59.28
C ASP A 468 -0.95 -1.12 58.71
N GLY A 469 0.37 -1.25 58.53
CA GLY A 469 0.94 -2.57 58.25
C GLY A 469 2.36 -2.61 57.71
N ALA A 470 3.31 -2.15 58.50
CA ALA A 470 4.74 -2.31 58.27
C ALA A 470 5.21 -3.73 57.89
N ALA A 471 6.13 -3.86 56.93
CA ALA A 471 7.19 -4.86 56.97
C ALA A 471 8.39 -4.52 56.07
N LYS A 472 9.50 -4.16 56.73
CA LYS A 472 10.89 -4.33 56.29
C LYS A 472 11.10 -5.65 55.55
N LEU A 473 11.92 -5.65 54.51
CA LEU A 473 13.03 -6.61 54.39
C LEU A 473 14.09 -6.11 53.40
N VAL A 474 15.28 -5.98 53.99
CA VAL A 474 16.61 -5.74 53.43
C VAL A 474 17.04 -6.96 52.60
N HIS A 475 17.65 -6.75 51.43
CA HIS A 475 18.86 -7.50 51.10
C HIS A 475 19.69 -6.83 49.99
N ASP A 476 20.89 -6.43 50.39
CA ASP A 476 22.04 -6.11 49.56
C ASP A 476 22.35 -7.24 48.56
N ALA A 477 22.73 -6.88 47.33
CA ALA A 477 23.45 -7.76 46.42
C ALA A 477 24.55 -6.98 45.70
N GLU A 478 25.78 -7.36 46.05
CA GLU A 478 27.07 -6.93 45.52
C GLU A 478 27.17 -6.99 43.98
N LEU A 479 27.72 -5.92 43.43
CA LEU A 479 28.27 -5.85 42.08
C LEU A 479 29.63 -6.56 42.03
N ALA A 480 29.73 -7.66 41.28
CA ALA A 480 30.99 -8.27 40.88
C ALA A 480 31.27 -8.01 39.38
N PRO A 481 32.49 -7.62 38.99
CA PRO A 481 32.84 -7.35 37.60
C PRO A 481 33.21 -8.63 36.83
N LEU A 482 32.62 -8.80 35.64
CA LEU A 482 32.95 -9.86 34.68
C LEU A 482 34.30 -9.60 34.02
N THR A 483 35.29 -10.42 34.37
CA THR A 483 36.54 -10.57 33.63
C THR A 483 36.33 -11.36 32.35
N ALA A 484 36.77 -10.77 31.23
CA ALA A 484 36.89 -11.43 29.93
C ALA A 484 37.91 -12.58 29.97
N THR A 485 37.59 -13.70 29.33
CA THR A 485 38.58 -14.72 28.96
C THR A 485 38.44 -15.04 27.47
N ARG A 486 39.56 -14.81 26.77
CA ARG A 486 39.83 -15.19 25.37
C ARG A 486 40.59 -16.53 25.36
N ALA A 487 40.59 -17.15 24.18
CA ALA A 487 41.32 -18.36 23.72
C ALA A 487 40.56 -19.68 23.95
N SER A 488 40.51 -20.64 23.02
CA SER A 488 41.42 -20.95 21.88
C SER A 488 40.66 -21.61 20.74
#